data_AF-E0IFK9-F1
#
_entry.id   AF-E0IFK9-F1
#
_cell.length_a   1.000
_cell.length_b   1.000
_cell.length_c   1.000
_cell.angle_alpha   90.00
_cell.angle_beta   90.00
_cell.angle_gamma   90.00
#
_symmetry.space_group_name_H-M   'P 1'
#
loop_
_entity.id
_entity.type
_entity.pdbx_description
1 polymer ?
#
loop_
_entity_poly.entity_id
_entity_poly.type
_entity_poly.pdbx_seq_one_letter_code
_entity_poly.pdbx_strand_id
1 'polypeptide(L)'
;MGKLNVTIDLTKHNFGRIDFTEARIIDFFCSYNLPSSLEFKVWGATLLLEPRWNHVEKLDSSLPTDTDMYVAGNGTLRIDHLVGGTMEVYVYDHIKKPGQTDTAKNCDGSELRLRREWPFEKTDRLDEYLWECVIQWPYGFCILNLFSEDGKVTFQFDTEDMVPANDYIMNPKLYGFNDKNIKGYSKGSINPLKRLWGIFRGKSNK
;
A
#
# COMPACT_ATOMS: atom_id res chain seq x y z
N MET A 1 25.79 -4.01 14.66
CA MET A 1 25.08 -2.84 14.10
C MET A 1 24.16 -3.37 13.01
N GLY A 2 22.85 -3.26 13.20
CA GLY A 2 21.86 -3.75 12.23
C GLY A 2 21.89 -2.92 10.94
N LYS A 3 21.45 -3.54 9.84
CA LYS A 3 21.29 -2.85 8.56
C LYS A 3 20.07 -1.94 8.68
N LEU A 4 20.30 -0.62 8.64
CA LEU A 4 19.24 0.40 8.78
C LEU A 4 18.09 0.17 7.80
N ASN A 5 18.38 -0.17 6.54
CA ASN A 5 17.36 -0.45 5.53
C ASN A 5 17.38 -1.93 5.11
N VAL A 6 16.26 -2.62 5.31
CA VAL A 6 16.05 -4.00 4.88
C VAL A 6 15.12 -4.00 3.66
N THR A 7 15.34 -4.95 2.75
CA THR A 7 14.48 -5.20 1.59
C THR A 7 14.15 -6.68 1.56
N ILE A 8 12.88 -7.00 1.80
CA ILE A 8 12.40 -8.38 1.78
C ILE A 8 11.73 -8.70 0.45
N ASP A 9 11.83 -9.98 0.07
CA ASP A 9 11.19 -10.53 -1.12
C ASP A 9 9.77 -11.00 -0.77
N LEU A 10 8.77 -10.42 -1.42
CA LEU A 10 7.35 -10.73 -1.26
C LEU A 10 6.78 -11.48 -2.46
N THR A 11 7.63 -11.98 -3.36
CA THR A 11 7.19 -12.64 -4.58
C THR A 11 6.38 -13.91 -4.25
N LYS A 12 5.27 -14.12 -4.98
CA LYS A 12 4.43 -15.33 -4.90
C LYS A 12 3.92 -15.57 -3.46
N HIS A 13 4.17 -16.77 -2.93
CA HIS A 13 3.70 -17.21 -1.62
C HIS A 13 4.28 -16.39 -0.44
N ASN A 14 5.34 -15.60 -0.66
CA ASN A 14 5.86 -14.71 0.38
C ASN A 14 4.98 -13.48 0.61
N PHE A 15 4.09 -13.12 -0.33
CA PHE A 15 3.23 -11.95 -0.19
C PHE A 15 2.32 -12.03 1.03
N GLY A 16 1.71 -13.21 1.25
CA GLY A 16 0.83 -13.47 2.40
C GLY A 16 1.53 -13.48 3.77
N ARG A 17 2.85 -13.23 3.81
CA ARG A 17 3.61 -13.09 5.06
C ARG A 17 3.61 -11.66 5.59
N ILE A 18 3.04 -10.73 4.83
CA ILE A 18 2.85 -9.35 5.26
C ILE A 18 1.36 -9.05 5.28
N ASP A 19 0.90 -8.47 6.38
CA ASP A 19 -0.45 -7.96 6.51
C ASP A 19 -0.45 -6.44 6.33
N PHE A 20 -1.14 -5.98 5.28
CA PHE A 20 -1.30 -4.56 4.93
C PHE A 20 -2.66 -3.99 5.36
N THR A 21 -3.47 -4.72 6.13
CA THR A 21 -4.83 -4.29 6.53
C THR A 21 -4.82 -2.93 7.24
N GLU A 22 -3.85 -2.72 8.14
CA GLU A 22 -3.67 -1.45 8.87
C GLU A 22 -2.76 -0.45 8.14
N ALA A 23 -2.24 -0.83 6.97
CA ALA A 23 -1.35 0.01 6.19
C ALA A 23 -2.11 1.21 5.60
N ARG A 24 -1.34 2.22 5.20
CA ARG A 24 -1.84 3.31 4.37
C ARG A 24 -0.96 3.53 3.17
N ILE A 25 -1.51 3.56 1.97
CA ILE A 25 -0.81 4.02 0.77
C ILE A 25 -0.67 5.54 0.84
N ILE A 26 0.55 6.03 1.03
CA ILE A 26 0.85 7.46 1.27
C ILE A 26 1.39 8.17 0.02
N ASP A 27 1.98 7.43 -0.93
CA ASP A 27 2.44 7.96 -2.21
C ASP A 27 2.21 6.92 -3.30
N PHE A 28 1.21 7.17 -4.15
CA PHE A 28 0.86 6.32 -5.29
C PHE A 28 0.65 7.18 -6.53
N PHE A 29 1.32 6.82 -7.62
CA PHE A 29 1.11 7.46 -8.92
C PHE A 29 0.30 6.53 -9.82
N CYS A 30 -1.02 6.76 -9.86
CA CYS A 30 -1.92 6.02 -10.74
C CYS A 30 -1.76 6.53 -12.18
N SER A 31 -0.93 5.86 -12.97
CA SER A 31 -0.72 6.21 -14.38
C SER A 31 -1.86 5.72 -15.27
N TYR A 32 -2.07 6.42 -16.39
CA TYR A 32 -3.03 5.98 -17.38
C TYR A 32 -2.60 4.64 -18.01
N ASN A 33 -1.41 4.57 -18.58
CA ASN A 33 -0.85 3.31 -19.06
C ASN A 33 -0.21 2.56 -17.90
N LEU A 34 -0.41 1.24 -17.83
CA LEU A 34 0.27 0.40 -16.84
C LEU A 34 1.77 0.41 -17.14
N PRO A 35 2.64 0.79 -16.20
CA PRO A 35 4.06 0.65 -16.38
C PRO A 35 4.46 -0.82 -16.19
N SER A 36 5.55 -1.27 -16.81
CA SER A 36 6.07 -2.63 -16.57
C SER A 36 6.59 -2.83 -15.14
N SER A 37 6.83 -1.74 -14.40
CA SER A 37 7.23 -1.75 -13.00
C SER A 37 6.55 -0.58 -12.29
N LEU A 38 6.03 -0.83 -11.09
CA LEU A 38 5.36 0.17 -10.26
C LEU A 38 6.02 0.20 -8.88
N GLU A 39 6.25 1.42 -8.40
CA GLU A 39 6.71 1.69 -7.05
C GLU A 39 5.72 2.60 -6.34
N PHE A 40 5.41 2.30 -5.09
CA PHE A 40 4.59 3.15 -4.23
C PHE A 40 4.99 3.03 -2.77
N LYS A 41 4.61 4.01 -1.97
CA LYS A 41 4.94 4.05 -0.54
C LYS A 41 3.73 3.76 0.30
N VAL A 42 3.96 2.98 1.36
CA VAL A 42 3.00 2.71 2.41
C VAL A 42 3.54 3.17 3.77
N TRP A 43 2.64 3.48 4.68
CA TRP A 43 2.94 3.57 6.11
C TRP A 43 2.28 2.40 6.82
N GLY A 44 3.01 1.69 7.67
CA GLY A 44 2.44 0.55 8.39
C GLY A 44 2.44 -0.71 7.54
N ALA A 45 2.94 -1.80 8.12
CA ALA A 45 2.78 -3.16 7.62
C ALA A 45 3.14 -4.11 8.76
N THR A 46 2.37 -5.18 8.95
CA THR A 46 2.70 -6.22 9.93
C THR A 46 3.44 -7.34 9.23
N LEU A 47 4.68 -7.58 9.64
CA LEU A 47 5.45 -8.76 9.26
C LEU A 47 4.98 -9.93 10.13
N LEU A 48 4.38 -10.94 9.49
CA LEU A 48 4.03 -12.21 10.11
C LEU A 48 5.32 -13.04 10.14
N LEU A 49 5.92 -13.16 11.32
CA LEU A 49 7.23 -13.78 11.52
C LEU A 49 7.15 -14.96 12.49
N GLU A 50 6.12 -15.01 13.33
CA GLU A 50 5.95 -16.08 14.30
C GLU A 50 5.85 -17.46 13.65
N PRO A 51 6.36 -18.52 14.32
CA PRO A 51 6.30 -19.88 13.79
C PRO A 51 4.88 -20.39 13.49
N ARG A 52 3.85 -19.83 14.16
CA ARG A 52 2.44 -20.22 13.97
C ARG A 52 1.94 -20.05 12.54
N TRP A 53 2.59 -19.18 11.76
CA TRP A 53 2.28 -18.92 10.37
C TRP A 53 2.89 -19.95 9.40
N ASN A 54 3.63 -20.96 9.92
CA ASN A 54 4.19 -22.09 9.18
C ASN A 54 5.09 -21.68 7.99
N HIS A 55 5.93 -20.67 8.19
CA HIS A 55 6.89 -20.27 7.16
C HIS A 55 7.97 -21.34 6.95
N VAL A 56 8.23 -21.70 5.69
CA VAL A 56 9.30 -22.64 5.33
C VAL A 56 10.68 -21.99 5.46
N GLU A 57 10.78 -20.69 5.14
CA GLU A 57 12.03 -19.94 5.08
C GLU A 57 11.91 -18.60 5.82
N LYS A 58 13.04 -18.04 6.28
CA LYS A 58 13.06 -16.69 6.87
C LYS A 58 12.89 -15.62 5.77
N LEU A 59 12.17 -14.54 6.06
CA LEU A 59 12.06 -13.39 5.14
C LEU A 59 13.42 -12.69 4.93
N ASP A 60 14.14 -12.46 6.02
CA ASP A 60 15.51 -11.96 6.03
C ASP A 60 16.20 -12.44 7.31
N SER A 61 17.50 -12.73 7.21
CA SER A 61 18.35 -13.13 8.34
C SER A 61 18.47 -12.07 9.45
N SER A 62 18.27 -10.79 9.14
CA SER A 62 18.37 -9.69 10.11
C SER A 62 17.08 -9.45 10.91
N LEU A 63 15.98 -10.11 10.55
CA LEU A 63 14.69 -9.96 11.21
C LEU A 63 14.55 -10.97 12.37
N PRO A 64 13.79 -10.62 13.43
CA PRO A 64 13.43 -11.58 14.46
C PRO A 64 12.57 -12.72 13.87
N THR A 65 12.47 -13.84 14.58
CA THR A 65 11.77 -15.05 14.09
C THR A 65 10.75 -15.61 15.05
N ASP A 66 10.57 -14.96 16.19
CA ASP A 66 9.77 -15.44 17.32
C ASP A 66 8.64 -14.47 17.69
N THR A 67 8.54 -13.32 17.02
CA THR A 67 7.49 -12.34 17.26
C THR A 67 7.12 -11.61 15.97
N ASP A 68 5.82 -11.40 15.78
CA ASP A 68 5.30 -10.58 14.68
C ASP A 68 5.70 -9.12 14.91
N MET A 69 6.12 -8.43 13.85
CA MET A 69 6.64 -7.06 13.94
C MET A 69 5.80 -6.12 13.10
N TYR A 70 5.51 -4.94 13.62
CA TYR A 70 4.85 -3.87 12.88
C TYR A 70 5.87 -2.80 12.47
N VAL A 71 5.87 -2.45 11.19
CA VAL A 71 6.70 -1.37 10.62
C VAL A 71 5.96 -0.04 10.82
N ALA A 72 6.24 0.67 11.91
CA ALA A 72 5.63 1.96 12.26
C ALA A 72 6.26 3.15 11.52
N GLY A 73 6.48 2.99 10.22
CA GLY A 73 7.19 3.95 9.40
C GLY A 73 6.90 3.80 7.91
N ASN A 74 7.71 4.48 7.10
CA ASN A 74 7.59 4.42 5.65
C ASN A 74 8.18 3.11 5.13
N GLY A 75 7.44 2.44 4.26
CA GLY A 75 7.97 1.37 3.43
C GLY A 75 7.69 1.62 1.95
N THR A 76 8.60 1.15 1.11
CA THR A 76 8.51 1.23 -0.35
C THR A 76 8.18 -0.15 -0.89
N LEU A 77 7.05 -0.26 -1.57
CA LEU A 77 6.66 -1.43 -2.34
C LEU A 77 7.07 -1.25 -3.79
N ARG A 78 7.64 -2.30 -4.37
CA ARG A 78 7.97 -2.35 -5.79
C ARG A 78 7.53 -3.67 -6.37
N ILE A 79 6.90 -3.61 -7.55
CA ILE A 79 6.48 -4.78 -8.33
C ILE A 79 7.02 -4.61 -9.74
N ASP A 80 7.72 -5.63 -10.22
CA ASP A 80 8.21 -5.70 -11.60
C ASP A 80 7.30 -6.61 -12.46
N HIS A 81 7.48 -6.54 -13.79
CA HIS A 81 6.74 -7.30 -14.80
C HIS A 81 5.22 -7.25 -14.63
N LEU A 82 4.69 -6.05 -14.35
CA LEU A 82 3.25 -5.83 -14.29
C LEU A 82 2.62 -6.02 -15.67
N VAL A 83 1.57 -6.84 -15.71
CA VAL A 83 0.82 -7.13 -16.93
C VAL A 83 -0.61 -6.59 -16.88
N GLY A 84 -1.17 -6.41 -15.67
CA GLY A 84 -2.53 -5.91 -15.50
C GLY A 84 -2.85 -5.48 -14.07
N GLY A 85 -4.08 -5.01 -13.85
CA GLY A 85 -4.57 -4.71 -12.51
C GLY A 85 -5.86 -3.92 -12.48
N THR A 86 -6.41 -3.79 -11.28
CA THR A 86 -7.56 -2.94 -10.97
C THR A 86 -7.27 -2.11 -9.73
N MET A 87 -7.79 -0.90 -9.70
CA MET A 87 -7.79 -0.05 -8.52
C MET A 87 -9.20 0.50 -8.34
N GLU A 88 -9.76 0.32 -7.15
CA GLU A 88 -11.02 0.93 -6.74
C GLU A 88 -10.79 1.72 -5.45
N VAL A 89 -11.27 2.96 -5.40
CA VAL A 89 -11.23 3.78 -4.19
C VAL A 89 -12.62 4.25 -3.82
N TYR A 90 -13.04 3.88 -2.61
CA TYR A 90 -14.24 4.35 -1.93
C TYR A 90 -13.88 5.62 -1.18
N VAL A 91 -14.19 6.77 -1.78
CA VAL A 91 -13.73 8.07 -1.27
C VAL A 91 -14.45 8.37 0.04
N TYR A 92 -13.72 8.70 1.10
CA TYR A 92 -14.32 9.11 2.36
C TYR A 92 -14.80 10.56 2.31
N ASP A 93 -15.89 10.83 3.02
CA ASP A 93 -16.34 12.18 3.27
C ASP A 93 -15.36 12.87 4.23
N HIS A 94 -15.01 14.11 3.91
CA HIS A 94 -14.12 14.95 4.71
C HIS A 94 -14.84 15.54 5.94
N ILE A 95 -16.17 15.45 5.98
CA ILE A 95 -16.99 15.86 7.13
C ILE A 95 -16.86 14.80 8.24
N LYS A 96 -15.83 14.98 9.07
CA LYS A 96 -15.56 14.09 10.21
C LYS A 96 -16.62 14.26 11.30
N LYS A 97 -17.48 13.25 11.47
CA LYS A 97 -18.18 13.03 12.74
C LYS A 97 -17.29 12.14 13.63
N PRO A 98 -17.16 12.42 14.93
CA PRO A 98 -16.34 11.60 15.82
C PRO A 98 -16.77 10.13 15.77
N GLY A 99 -15.82 9.23 15.46
CA GLY A 99 -16.07 7.78 15.44
C GLY A 99 -16.84 7.26 14.21
N GLN A 100 -17.11 8.09 13.21
CA GLN A 100 -17.82 7.69 12.00
C GLN A 100 -16.98 8.02 10.76
N THR A 101 -16.79 7.02 9.91
CA THR A 101 -16.21 7.16 8.57
C THR A 101 -17.35 6.98 7.58
N ASP A 102 -17.78 8.08 6.96
CA ASP A 102 -18.79 8.04 5.90
C ASP A 102 -18.09 8.02 4.54
N THR A 103 -18.65 7.28 3.58
CA THR A 103 -18.21 7.34 2.17
C THR A 103 -18.89 8.54 1.51
N ALA A 104 -18.11 9.37 0.81
CA ALA A 104 -18.60 10.47 0.00
C ALA A 104 -19.66 9.96 -1.00
N LYS A 105 -20.64 10.80 -1.31
CA LYS A 105 -21.76 10.43 -2.18
C LYS A 105 -21.78 11.25 -3.46
N ASN A 106 -22.23 10.65 -4.56
CA ASN A 106 -22.60 11.34 -5.79
C ASN A 106 -23.90 12.15 -5.58
N CYS A 107 -24.26 12.99 -6.54
CA CYS A 107 -25.49 13.78 -6.49
C CYS A 107 -26.78 12.94 -6.41
N ASP A 108 -26.74 11.69 -6.85
CA ASP A 108 -27.86 10.73 -6.76
C ASP A 108 -27.89 9.96 -5.43
N GLY A 109 -26.97 10.24 -4.51
CA GLY A 109 -26.85 9.57 -3.21
C GLY A 109 -26.10 8.24 -3.24
N SER A 110 -25.65 7.75 -4.40
CA SER A 110 -24.76 6.59 -4.52
C SER A 110 -23.36 6.89 -3.99
N GLU A 111 -22.57 5.87 -3.68
CA GLU A 111 -21.19 6.05 -3.22
C GLU A 111 -20.29 6.59 -4.32
N LEU A 112 -19.48 7.60 -3.98
CA LEU A 112 -18.43 8.11 -4.85
C LEU A 112 -17.29 7.09 -4.88
N ARG A 113 -17.20 6.36 -5.98
CA ARG A 113 -16.16 5.37 -6.25
C ARG A 113 -15.32 5.81 -7.44
N LEU A 114 -14.00 5.78 -7.28
CA LEU A 114 -13.07 5.98 -8.39
C LEU A 114 -12.49 4.64 -8.80
N ARG A 115 -12.60 4.29 -10.08
CA ARG A 115 -12.10 3.01 -10.61
C ARG A 115 -11.09 3.22 -11.72
N ARG A 116 -10.04 2.43 -11.70
CA ARG A 116 -9.07 2.25 -12.79
C ARG A 116 -8.92 0.76 -13.09
N GLU A 117 -8.80 0.45 -14.36
CA GLU A 117 -8.54 -0.91 -14.83
C GLU A 117 -7.46 -0.86 -15.91
N TRP A 118 -6.50 -1.75 -15.78
CA TRP A 118 -5.47 -2.03 -16.77
C TRP A 118 -5.73 -3.44 -17.30
N PRO A 119 -6.40 -3.55 -18.47
CA PRO A 119 -6.79 -4.82 -19.01
C PRO A 119 -5.56 -5.63 -19.41
N PHE A 120 -5.67 -6.95 -19.31
CA PHE A 120 -4.62 -7.89 -19.67
C PHE A 120 -5.24 -9.19 -20.18
N GLU A 121 -4.48 -9.92 -20.99
CA GLU A 121 -4.86 -11.28 -21.38
C GLU A 121 -4.37 -12.25 -20.31
N LYS A 122 -5.28 -13.07 -19.78
CA LYS A 122 -4.94 -14.03 -18.72
C LYS A 122 -3.98 -15.09 -19.29
N THR A 123 -2.78 -15.17 -18.75
CA THR A 123 -1.81 -16.23 -19.03
C THR A 123 -1.82 -17.27 -17.90
N ASP A 124 -1.21 -18.44 -18.15
CA ASP A 124 -1.18 -19.55 -17.18
C ASP A 124 -0.29 -19.29 -15.95
N ARG A 125 0.52 -18.21 -15.95
CA ARG A 125 1.55 -17.92 -14.94
C ARG A 125 1.42 -16.51 -14.38
N LEU A 126 0.26 -16.21 -13.78
CA LEU A 126 -0.01 -14.92 -13.19
C LEU A 126 -0.05 -14.99 -11.67
N ASP A 127 0.75 -14.15 -11.04
CA ASP A 127 0.72 -13.91 -9.61
C ASP A 127 -0.13 -12.66 -9.33
N GLU A 128 -1.07 -12.81 -8.40
CA GLU A 128 -1.99 -11.77 -7.96
C GLU A 128 -1.52 -11.17 -6.63
N TYR A 129 -1.51 -9.84 -6.55
CA TYR A 129 -1.12 -9.11 -5.36
C TYR A 129 -2.22 -8.10 -5.01
N LEU A 130 -2.86 -8.32 -3.87
CA LEU A 130 -4.01 -7.57 -3.40
C LEU A 130 -3.64 -6.72 -2.16
N TRP A 131 -3.91 -5.42 -2.25
CA TRP A 131 -3.87 -4.49 -1.13
C TRP A 131 -5.27 -3.96 -0.84
N GLU A 132 -5.76 -4.21 0.36
CA GLU A 132 -7.03 -3.70 0.88
C GLU A 132 -6.73 -2.81 2.09
N CYS A 133 -6.54 -1.52 1.84
CA CYS A 133 -6.08 -0.59 2.87
C CYS A 133 -6.48 0.86 2.56
N VAL A 134 -6.14 1.81 3.43
CA VAL A 134 -6.49 3.22 3.20
C VAL A 134 -5.48 3.86 2.25
N ILE A 135 -5.92 4.64 1.27
CA ILE A 135 -5.05 5.49 0.44
C ILE A 135 -5.21 6.96 0.85
N GLN A 136 -4.11 7.71 0.90
CA GLN A 136 -4.10 9.11 1.32
C GLN A 136 -4.69 10.04 0.25
N TRP A 137 -4.56 9.67 -1.03
CA TRP A 137 -5.07 10.45 -2.14
C TRP A 137 -5.52 9.59 -3.33
N PRO A 138 -6.81 9.67 -3.74
CA PRO A 138 -7.91 10.36 -3.03
C PRO A 138 -8.18 9.69 -1.68
N TYR A 139 -8.46 10.46 -0.62
CA TYR A 139 -8.60 9.87 0.72
C TYR A 139 -9.77 8.90 0.79
N GLY A 140 -9.51 7.62 1.08
CA GLY A 140 -10.54 6.59 1.03
C GLY A 140 -10.03 5.16 1.28
N PHE A 141 -10.95 4.21 1.31
CA PHE A 141 -10.60 2.78 1.28
C PHE A 141 -10.23 2.39 -0.15
N CYS A 142 -9.08 1.74 -0.31
CA CYS A 142 -8.51 1.35 -1.58
C CYS A 142 -8.45 -0.17 -1.68
N ILE A 143 -8.94 -0.67 -2.80
CA ILE A 143 -8.73 -2.04 -3.26
C ILE A 143 -7.81 -1.94 -4.48
N LEU A 144 -6.53 -2.23 -4.28
CA LEU A 144 -5.53 -2.27 -5.34
C LEU A 144 -5.15 -3.72 -5.60
N ASN A 145 -5.48 -4.21 -6.79
CA ASN A 145 -5.15 -5.55 -7.25
C ASN A 145 -4.23 -5.45 -8.46
N LEU A 146 -3.04 -6.05 -8.40
CA LEU A 146 -2.04 -6.01 -9.45
C LEU A 146 -1.61 -7.42 -9.84
N PHE A 147 -1.41 -7.63 -11.14
CA PHE A 147 -0.99 -8.90 -11.71
C PHE A 147 0.41 -8.77 -12.29
N SER A 148 1.26 -9.73 -11.95
CA SER A 148 2.64 -9.82 -12.46
C SER A 148 2.91 -11.18 -13.08
N GLU A 149 3.69 -11.21 -14.15
CA GLU A 149 4.15 -12.43 -14.81
C GLU A 149 5.63 -12.68 -14.46
N ASP A 150 5.86 -13.58 -13.50
CA ASP A 150 7.20 -13.91 -12.98
C ASP A 150 8.03 -12.68 -12.53
N GLY A 151 7.36 -11.58 -12.16
CA GLY A 151 8.00 -10.39 -11.65
C GLY A 151 8.35 -10.47 -10.17
N LYS A 152 9.33 -9.68 -9.78
CA LYS A 152 9.77 -9.57 -8.40
C LYS A 152 8.89 -8.57 -7.65
N VAL A 153 8.46 -8.94 -6.44
CA VAL A 153 7.80 -8.03 -5.50
C VAL A 153 8.70 -7.84 -4.29
N THR A 154 8.95 -6.60 -3.92
CA THR A 154 9.80 -6.27 -2.76
C THR A 154 9.17 -5.24 -1.86
N PHE A 155 9.46 -5.35 -0.57
CA PHE A 155 9.13 -4.35 0.43
C PHE A 155 10.40 -3.88 1.13
N GLN A 156 10.70 -2.60 1.03
CA GLN A 156 11.85 -1.98 1.66
C GLN A 156 11.40 -1.06 2.80
N PHE A 157 12.05 -1.16 3.97
CA PHE A 157 11.71 -0.34 5.14
C PHE A 157 12.91 -0.16 6.07
N ASP A 158 12.79 0.77 7.02
CA ASP A 158 13.79 1.01 8.08
C ASP A 158 13.50 0.11 9.29
N THR A 159 14.52 -0.62 9.74
CA THR A 159 14.40 -1.48 10.93
C THR A 159 14.26 -0.70 12.24
N GLU A 160 14.68 0.57 12.28
CA GLU A 160 14.48 1.44 13.44
C GLU A 160 13.01 1.83 13.64
N ASP A 161 12.20 1.76 12.59
CA ASP A 161 10.76 2.02 12.65
C ASP A 161 9.97 0.76 13.06
N MET A 162 10.63 -0.38 13.33
CA MET A 162 9.96 -1.61 13.74
C MET A 162 9.64 -1.64 15.24
N VAL A 163 8.44 -2.11 15.55
CA VAL A 163 8.00 -2.41 16.92
C VAL A 163 7.30 -3.76 16.97
N PRO A 164 7.26 -4.46 18.12
CA PRO A 164 6.43 -5.65 18.26
C PRO A 164 4.98 -5.35 17.85
N ALA A 165 4.34 -6.24 17.09
CA ALA A 165 2.98 -6.03 16.62
C ALA A 165 1.99 -5.83 17.78
N ASN A 166 2.22 -6.51 18.91
CA ASN A 166 1.43 -6.32 20.12
C ASN A 166 1.55 -4.90 20.71
N ASP A 167 2.71 -4.26 20.63
CA ASP A 167 2.90 -2.89 21.10
C ASP A 167 2.11 -1.89 20.26
N TYR A 168 2.04 -2.12 18.94
CA TYR A 168 1.15 -1.38 18.03
C TYR A 168 -0.31 -1.56 18.42
N ILE A 169 -0.79 -2.79 18.62
CA ILE A 169 -2.19 -3.08 19.00
C ILE A 169 -2.58 -2.37 20.30
N MET A 170 -1.68 -2.34 21.27
CA MET A 170 -1.92 -1.68 22.56
C MET A 170 -1.84 -0.15 22.46
N ASN A 171 -1.08 0.40 21.50
CA ASN A 171 -0.83 1.83 21.36
C ASN A 171 -0.95 2.35 19.92
N PRO A 172 -2.08 2.14 19.22
CA PRO A 172 -2.18 2.43 17.78
C PRO A 172 -2.08 3.94 17.47
N LYS A 173 -2.38 4.81 18.45
CA LYS A 173 -2.21 6.27 18.30
C LYS A 173 -0.74 6.70 18.27
N LEU A 174 0.16 5.92 18.88
CA LEU A 174 1.58 6.22 18.93
C LEU A 174 2.29 5.77 17.65
N TYR A 175 1.98 4.57 17.19
CA TYR A 175 2.68 3.89 16.09
C TYR A 175 1.93 3.95 14.74
N GLY A 176 0.62 4.19 14.78
CA GLY A 176 -0.20 4.32 13.58
C GLY A 176 0.13 5.59 12.79
N PHE A 177 -0.41 5.64 11.57
CA PHE A 177 -0.18 6.78 10.68
C PHE A 177 -0.69 8.09 11.30
N ASN A 178 0.18 9.09 11.30
CA ASN A 178 -0.12 10.46 11.67
C ASN A 178 0.60 11.39 10.68
N ASP A 179 -0.10 12.39 10.14
CA ASP A 179 0.49 13.34 9.18
C ASP A 179 1.75 14.04 9.72
N LYS A 180 1.90 14.13 11.05
CA LYS A 180 3.08 14.69 11.72
C LYS A 180 4.31 13.77 11.69
N ASN A 181 4.12 12.47 11.49
CA ASN A 181 5.17 11.47 11.60
C ASN A 181 5.88 11.20 10.26
N ILE A 182 5.39 11.76 9.15
CA ILE A 182 6.02 11.57 7.85
C ILE A 182 7.27 12.46 7.75
N LYS A 183 8.44 11.87 8.03
CA LYS A 183 9.76 12.52 7.83
C LYS A 183 9.89 12.95 6.36
N GLY A 184 10.12 14.25 6.11
CA GLY A 184 10.24 14.82 4.75
C GLY A 184 8.95 15.38 4.13
N TYR A 185 7.80 15.24 4.80
CA TYR A 185 6.52 15.80 4.36
C TYR A 185 6.40 17.25 4.86
N SER A 186 6.96 18.21 4.11
CA SER A 186 6.62 19.61 4.34
C SER A 186 5.19 19.86 3.83
N LYS A 187 4.35 20.53 4.63
CA LYS A 187 3.04 21.06 4.19
C LYS A 187 3.28 21.96 2.97
N GLY A 188 3.25 21.41 1.76
CA GLY A 188 3.57 22.10 0.50
C GLY A 188 4.40 21.31 -0.52
N SER A 189 5.01 20.18 -0.15
CA SER A 189 5.88 19.38 -1.05
C SER A 189 5.13 18.50 -2.05
N ILE A 190 3.86 18.20 -1.80
CA ILE A 190 2.97 17.59 -2.79
C ILE A 190 1.97 18.66 -3.17
N ASN A 191 2.02 19.11 -4.41
CA ASN A 191 0.92 19.84 -5.01
C ASN A 191 -0.01 18.79 -5.63
N PRO A 192 -1.04 18.29 -4.90
CA PRO A 192 -1.95 17.27 -5.42
C PRO A 192 -2.59 17.69 -6.75
N LEU A 193 -2.69 19.00 -7.01
CA LEU A 193 -3.16 19.57 -8.27
C LEU A 193 -2.20 19.26 -9.45
N LYS A 194 -0.88 19.20 -9.27
CA LYS A 194 0.04 18.85 -10.38
C LYS A 194 -0.08 17.39 -10.82
N ARG A 195 -0.45 16.47 -9.92
CA ARG A 195 -0.73 15.06 -10.27
C ARG A 195 -2.15 14.86 -10.85
N LEU A 196 -3.10 15.76 -10.54
CA LEU A 196 -4.49 15.73 -11.04
C LEU A 196 -4.62 15.95 -12.56
N TRP A 197 -3.76 16.77 -13.18
CA TRP A 197 -3.93 17.13 -14.60
C TRP A 197 -3.58 16.01 -15.60
N GLY A 198 -2.89 14.95 -15.17
CA GLY A 198 -2.52 13.82 -16.03
C GLY A 198 -3.49 12.63 -16.01
N ILE A 199 -4.28 12.46 -14.94
CA ILE A 199 -5.02 11.22 -14.67
C ILE A 199 -6.42 11.21 -15.31
N PHE A 200 -7.08 12.38 -15.45
CA PHE A 200 -8.49 12.46 -15.85
C PHE A 200 -8.78 13.15 -17.19
N ARG A 201 -7.77 13.67 -17.90
CA ARG A 201 -7.93 14.13 -19.29
C ARG A 201 -7.49 13.04 -20.26
N GLY A 202 -8.40 12.12 -20.57
CA GLY A 202 -8.34 11.45 -21.87
C GLY A 202 -8.35 12.53 -22.95
N LYS A 203 -7.31 12.57 -23.80
CA LYS A 203 -7.38 13.34 -25.03
C LYS A 203 -8.56 12.77 -25.83
N SER A 204 -9.67 13.50 -25.87
CA SER A 204 -10.67 13.33 -26.91
C SER A 204 -9.98 13.71 -28.22
N ASN A 205 -9.41 12.72 -28.92
CA ASN A 205 -9.02 12.92 -30.30
C ASN A 205 -10.30 13.14 -31.12
N LYS A 206 -10.51 14.39 -31.54
CA LYS A 206 -11.20 14.70 -32.79
C LYS A 206 -10.15 14.74 -33.90
#